data_AF-A0A969RSS6-F1
#
_entry.id   AF-A0A969RSS6-F1
#
_cell.length_a   1.000
_cell.length_b   1.000
_cell.length_c   1.000
_cell.angle_alpha   90.00
_cell.angle_beta   90.00
_cell.angle_gamma   90.00
#
_symmetry.space_group_name_H-M   'P 1'
#
loop_
_entity.id
_entity.type
_entity.pdbx_description
1 polymer ?
#
loop_
_entity_poly.entity_id
_entity_poly.type
_entity_poly.pdbx_seq_one_letter_code
_entity_poly.pdbx_strand_id
1 'polypeptide(L)'
;MNSLSKDLLGLEILGLGIVGAIALSAQPIAAYPLFVGDNGAETRQPDSSTLANSRNNTPGNTLGNTPDNTPDNTPDRERRAFYNSSYDYWDARVLAEYWGQTTDEAKARIGRKILWGQEDVAILDQFLVDARIQHLQSIAPDTELATYTFYLESRYTYNDAEALAKFWGDASPRDAKLRIERNLTLGNPEIIDAALDMARP
;
A
#
# COMPACT_ATOMS: atom_id res chain seq x y z
N MET A 1 -13.90 60.78 -46.74
CA MET A 1 -15.28 61.01 -46.26
C MET A 1 -15.97 59.67 -46.14
N ASN A 2 -16.32 59.30 -44.89
CA ASN A 2 -17.47 58.49 -44.44
C ASN A 2 -17.68 57.09 -45.06
N SER A 3 -18.07 56.03 -44.34
CA SER A 3 -18.44 55.81 -42.95
C SER A 3 -18.87 54.34 -42.83
N LEU A 4 -18.31 53.63 -41.84
CA LEU A 4 -18.94 52.72 -40.86
C LEU A 4 -20.02 51.67 -41.25
N SER A 5 -19.70 50.45 -40.79
CA SER A 5 -20.49 49.48 -39.99
C SER A 5 -21.56 48.57 -40.63
N LYS A 6 -21.36 47.26 -40.40
CA LYS A 6 -22.21 46.31 -39.63
C LYS A 6 -21.46 44.97 -39.55
N ASP A 7 -20.78 44.69 -38.45
CA ASP A 7 -21.20 43.83 -37.32
C ASP A 7 -21.32 42.33 -37.70
N LEU A 8 -20.34 41.48 -37.32
CA LEU A 8 -20.25 40.64 -36.08
C LEU A 8 -21.03 39.31 -36.26
N LEU A 9 -20.42 38.11 -36.29
CA LEU A 9 -19.83 37.28 -35.21
C LEU A 9 -19.26 36.02 -35.93
N GLY A 10 -18.19 35.31 -35.55
CA GLY A 10 -17.30 35.30 -34.41
C GLY A 10 -16.28 34.14 -34.56
N LEU A 11 -15.43 33.99 -33.54
CA LEU A 11 -14.27 33.09 -33.36
C LEU A 11 -12.92 33.61 -33.86
N GLU A 12 -12.39 34.60 -33.15
CA GLU A 12 -10.96 34.66 -32.87
C GLU A 12 -10.70 33.92 -31.55
N ILE A 13 -10.05 32.75 -31.62
CA ILE A 13 -9.46 32.12 -30.45
C ILE A 13 -8.20 32.91 -30.13
N LEU A 14 -8.31 33.85 -29.19
CA LEU A 14 -7.16 34.47 -28.57
C LEU A 14 -6.33 33.37 -27.89
N GLY A 15 -5.14 33.16 -28.43
CA GLY A 15 -4.07 32.42 -27.78
C GLY A 15 -3.66 33.15 -26.50
N LEU A 16 -4.32 32.82 -25.40
CA LEU A 16 -3.81 33.05 -24.06
C LEU A 16 -2.77 31.95 -23.79
N GLY A 17 -1.51 32.29 -24.06
CA GLY A 17 -0.37 31.61 -23.47
C GLY A 17 -0.42 31.79 -21.96
N ILE A 18 -0.94 30.79 -21.25
CA ILE A 18 -0.68 30.65 -19.82
C ILE A 18 0.60 29.83 -19.70
N VAL A 19 1.74 30.53 -19.78
CA VAL A 19 2.96 30.05 -19.13
C VAL A 19 2.71 30.19 -17.63
N GLY A 20 2.06 29.17 -17.06
CA GLY A 20 2.01 28.99 -15.63
C GLY A 20 3.38 28.56 -15.17
N ALA A 21 4.24 29.53 -14.88
CA ALA A 21 5.43 29.31 -14.07
C ALA A 21 4.95 28.87 -12.67
N ILE A 22 4.87 27.56 -12.45
CA ILE A 22 4.80 27.04 -11.09
C ILE A 22 6.20 27.26 -10.54
N ALA A 23 6.35 28.32 -9.74
CA ALA A 23 7.51 28.49 -8.90
C ALA A 23 7.61 27.25 -8.01
N LEU A 24 8.52 26.34 -8.38
CA LEU A 24 8.99 25.24 -7.55
C LEU A 24 9.70 25.88 -6.34
N SER A 25 8.93 26.32 -5.35
CA SER A 25 9.48 26.59 -4.04
C SER A 25 9.88 25.23 -3.47
N ALA A 26 11.17 24.91 -3.60
CA ALA A 26 11.82 23.85 -2.85
C ALA A 26 11.63 24.17 -1.36
N GLN A 27 10.59 23.60 -0.77
CA GLN A 27 10.48 23.53 0.69
C GLN A 27 11.68 22.70 1.16
N PRO A 28 12.47 23.18 2.13
CA PRO A 28 13.54 22.37 2.69
C PRO A 28 12.91 21.09 3.26
N ILE A 29 13.42 19.95 2.80
CA ILE A 29 13.12 18.64 3.36
C ILE A 29 13.57 18.73 4.82
N ALA A 30 12.62 18.93 5.73
CA ALA A 30 12.90 18.92 7.16
C ALA A 30 13.39 17.51 7.47
N ALA A 31 14.67 17.41 7.86
CA ALA A 31 15.25 16.18 8.37
C ALA A 31 14.39 15.72 9.54
N TYR A 32 13.64 14.62 9.35
CA TYR A 32 12.99 13.96 10.46
C TYR A 32 14.09 13.47 11.41
N PRO A 33 14.08 13.86 12.70
CA PRO A 33 14.97 13.25 13.66
C PRO A 33 14.63 11.76 13.77
N LEU A 34 15.66 10.92 13.70
CA LEU A 34 15.61 9.53 14.17
C LEU A 34 15.09 9.55 15.62
N PHE A 35 13.82 9.22 15.81
CA PHE A 35 13.27 9.09 17.16
C PHE A 35 13.74 7.76 17.73
N VAL A 36 14.86 7.85 18.45
CA VAL A 36 15.35 6.86 19.40
C VAL A 36 14.26 6.62 20.42
N GLY A 37 13.96 5.33 20.67
CA GLY A 37 12.89 4.92 21.57
C GLY A 37 13.02 5.49 22.99
N ASP A 38 11.87 5.76 23.59
CA ASP A 38 11.73 5.86 25.04
C ASP A 38 10.66 4.88 25.50
N ASN A 39 11.09 3.97 26.37
CA ASN A 39 10.24 3.05 27.11
C ASN A 39 9.70 3.81 28.33
N GLY A 40 8.63 4.57 28.13
CA GLY A 40 7.93 5.28 29.20
C GLY A 40 6.88 4.40 29.86
N ALA A 41 7.28 3.70 30.93
CA ALA A 41 6.36 3.06 31.86
C ALA A 41 5.46 4.09 32.55
N GLU A 42 4.14 4.02 32.32
CA GLU A 42 3.18 4.74 33.17
C GLU A 42 2.67 3.82 34.29
N THR A 43 3.13 4.18 35.49
CA THR A 43 2.91 3.54 36.78
C THR A 43 1.44 3.49 37.21
N ARG A 44 0.94 2.28 37.47
CA ARG A 44 -0.06 2.03 38.53
C ARG A 44 0.49 0.96 39.47
N GLN A 45 0.68 1.34 40.73
CA GLN A 45 1.18 0.47 41.82
C GLN A 45 0.17 -0.63 42.21
N PRO A 46 0.64 -1.68 42.92
CA PRO A 46 0.02 -3.00 42.99
C PRO A 46 -0.90 -3.17 44.20
N ASP A 47 -1.99 -3.92 44.05
CA ASP A 47 -2.62 -4.62 45.16
C ASP A 47 -2.13 -6.07 45.22
N SER A 48 -1.88 -6.48 46.46
CA SER A 48 -1.13 -7.69 46.79
C SER A 48 -2.09 -8.85 46.98
N SER A 49 -1.90 -9.94 46.25
CA SER A 49 -2.19 -11.28 46.78
C SER A 49 -1.21 -12.31 46.22
N THR A 50 -0.17 -12.51 47.02
CA THR A 50 0.73 -13.65 47.08
C THR A 50 -0.02 -14.99 46.95
N LEU A 51 0.47 -15.92 46.11
CA LEU A 51 1.12 -17.17 46.54
C LEU A 51 1.45 -18.13 45.37
N ALA A 52 2.60 -18.77 45.51
CA ALA A 52 2.98 -20.09 44.98
C ALA A 52 3.45 -20.22 43.51
N ASN A 53 4.76 -19.99 43.37
CA ASN A 53 5.71 -20.79 42.61
C ASN A 53 5.34 -22.28 42.50
N SER A 54 5.20 -22.82 41.28
CA SER A 54 5.66 -24.18 40.98
C SER A 54 5.89 -24.39 39.49
N ARG A 55 7.13 -24.76 39.18
CA ARG A 55 7.58 -25.31 37.89
C ARG A 55 6.81 -26.59 37.60
N ASN A 56 6.46 -26.86 36.33
CA ASN A 56 6.58 -28.19 35.71
C ASN A 56 6.25 -28.14 34.20
N ASN A 57 7.18 -28.63 33.40
CA ASN A 57 7.00 -29.03 32.00
C ASN A 57 6.26 -30.38 31.94
N THR A 58 5.41 -30.60 30.93
CA THR A 58 5.25 -31.80 30.03
C THR A 58 3.85 -31.81 29.38
N PRO A 59 3.68 -32.21 28.10
CA PRO A 59 2.48 -31.95 27.30
C PRO A 59 1.45 -33.10 27.34
N GLY A 60 0.16 -32.76 27.28
CA GLY A 60 -0.93 -33.75 27.21
C GLY A 60 -2.26 -33.12 26.80
N ASN A 61 -2.79 -33.60 25.67
CA ASN A 61 -4.10 -33.27 25.08
C ASN A 61 -5.26 -33.77 25.97
N THR A 62 -6.25 -32.91 26.25
CA THR A 62 -7.61 -33.34 26.61
C THR A 62 -8.65 -32.29 26.20
N LEU A 63 -9.62 -32.73 25.38
CA LEU A 63 -10.88 -32.06 25.10
C LEU A 63 -11.63 -31.74 26.40
N GLY A 64 -11.99 -30.48 26.60
CA GLY A 64 -12.85 -30.04 27.71
C GLY A 64 -13.17 -28.56 27.60
N ASN A 65 -14.47 -28.23 27.63
CA ASN A 65 -14.98 -26.87 27.64
C ASN A 65 -14.42 -26.07 28.84
N THR A 66 -13.54 -25.12 28.57
CA THR A 66 -13.15 -24.05 29.50
C THR A 66 -13.40 -22.70 28.83
N PRO A 67 -13.86 -21.67 29.55
CA PRO A 67 -13.85 -20.32 29.00
C PRO A 67 -12.43 -20.01 28.57
N ASP A 68 -12.29 -19.62 27.30
CA ASP A 68 -11.02 -19.38 26.65
C ASP A 68 -10.29 -18.23 27.37
N ASN A 69 -9.45 -18.59 28.34
CA ASN A 69 -8.51 -17.70 29.01
C ASN A 69 -7.16 -17.72 28.26
N THR A 70 -7.16 -17.89 26.94
CA THR A 70 -5.98 -17.59 26.14
C THR A 70 -5.71 -16.09 26.28
N PRO A 71 -4.50 -15.66 26.69
CA PRO A 71 -4.14 -14.26 26.66
C PRO A 71 -4.48 -13.73 25.26
N ASP A 72 -5.26 -12.64 25.16
CA ASP A 72 -5.56 -12.00 23.88
C ASP A 72 -4.22 -11.75 23.19
N ASN A 73 -3.88 -12.59 22.22
CA ASN A 73 -2.72 -12.41 21.38
C ASN A 73 -3.10 -11.29 20.43
N THR A 74 -3.06 -10.06 20.94
CA THR A 74 -3.41 -8.85 20.19
C THR A 74 -2.76 -8.85 18.80
N PRO A 75 -1.49 -9.26 18.62
CA PRO A 75 -0.91 -9.40 17.29
C PRO A 75 -1.65 -10.40 16.37
N ASP A 76 -2.14 -11.51 16.90
CA ASP A 76 -2.86 -12.52 16.10
C ASP A 76 -4.30 -12.08 15.84
N ARG A 77 -4.95 -11.38 16.77
CA ARG A 77 -6.28 -10.77 16.56
C ARG A 77 -6.22 -9.72 15.46
N GLU A 78 -5.19 -8.89 15.46
CA GLU A 78 -4.93 -7.91 14.42
C GLU A 78 -4.69 -8.58 13.05
N ARG A 79 -3.78 -9.56 12.98
CA ARG A 79 -3.56 -10.29 11.72
C ARG A 79 -4.83 -10.99 11.21
N ARG A 80 -5.64 -11.59 12.08
CA ARG A 80 -6.94 -12.16 11.71
C ARG A 80 -7.89 -11.11 11.14
N ALA A 81 -7.94 -9.92 11.71
CA ALA A 81 -8.78 -8.84 11.19
C ALA A 81 -8.35 -8.43 9.76
N PHE A 82 -7.05 -8.35 9.49
CA PHE A 82 -6.52 -8.15 8.13
C PHE A 82 -6.96 -9.27 7.18
N TYR A 83 -6.75 -10.54 7.54
CA TYR A 83 -7.10 -11.67 6.67
C TYR A 83 -8.61 -11.81 6.39
N ASN A 84 -9.45 -11.24 7.25
CA ASN A 84 -10.91 -11.21 7.08
C ASN A 84 -11.41 -9.93 6.41
N SER A 85 -10.52 -9.03 6.00
CA SER A 85 -10.85 -7.75 5.38
C SER A 85 -10.81 -7.83 3.85
N SER A 86 -11.11 -6.72 3.19
CA SER A 86 -10.96 -6.57 1.74
C SER A 86 -9.55 -6.21 1.30
N TYR A 87 -8.64 -5.87 2.23
CA TYR A 87 -7.26 -5.54 1.88
C TYR A 87 -6.49 -6.81 1.56
N ASP A 88 -5.70 -6.76 0.50
CA ASP A 88 -4.92 -7.90 0.05
C ASP A 88 -3.45 -7.82 0.52
N TYR A 89 -2.65 -8.79 0.08
CA TYR A 89 -1.22 -8.80 0.35
C TYR A 89 -0.50 -7.57 -0.22
N TRP A 90 -0.89 -7.11 -1.41
CA TRP A 90 -0.22 -6.01 -2.09
C TRP A 90 -0.52 -4.66 -1.43
N ASP A 91 -1.72 -4.47 -0.89
CA ASP A 91 -2.07 -3.34 -0.03
C ASP A 91 -1.19 -3.28 1.21
N ALA A 92 -1.02 -4.42 1.89
CA ALA A 92 -0.12 -4.51 3.03
C ALA A 92 1.34 -4.26 2.61
N ARG A 93 1.75 -4.72 1.43
CA ARG A 93 3.13 -4.57 0.95
C ARG A 93 3.46 -3.13 0.56
N VAL A 94 2.54 -2.40 -0.07
CA VAL A 94 2.74 -0.98 -0.40
C VAL A 94 2.69 -0.11 0.87
N LEU A 95 1.81 -0.42 1.81
CA LEU A 95 1.76 0.27 3.10
C LEU A 95 2.98 -0.04 3.97
N ALA A 96 3.57 -1.22 3.88
CA ALA A 96 4.80 -1.57 4.57
C ALA A 96 5.97 -0.68 4.13
N GLU A 97 6.10 -0.45 2.82
CA GLU A 97 7.09 0.45 2.25
C GLU A 97 6.86 1.89 2.70
N TYR A 98 5.62 2.36 2.62
CA TYR A 98 5.24 3.71 3.02
C TYR A 98 5.45 3.99 4.52
N TRP A 99 5.16 3.01 5.38
CA TRP A 99 5.34 3.14 6.84
C TRP A 99 6.75 2.76 7.33
N GLY A 100 7.63 2.27 6.45
CA GLY A 100 9.00 1.87 6.81
C GLY A 100 9.06 0.67 7.75
N GLN A 101 8.20 -0.33 7.53
CA GLN A 101 8.09 -1.53 8.37
C GLN A 101 7.99 -2.81 7.52
N THR A 102 8.03 -3.98 8.16
CA THR A 102 7.83 -5.24 7.45
C THR A 102 6.38 -5.43 6.99
N THR A 103 6.16 -6.26 5.97
CA THR A 103 4.81 -6.57 5.48
C THR A 103 3.94 -7.20 6.57
N ASP A 104 4.50 -8.02 7.46
CA ASP A 104 3.72 -8.62 8.55
C ASP A 104 3.33 -7.61 9.63
N GLU A 105 4.20 -6.62 9.94
CA GLU A 105 3.84 -5.49 10.79
C GLU A 105 2.76 -4.61 10.14
N ALA A 106 2.82 -4.42 8.82
CA ALA A 106 1.77 -3.72 8.07
C ALA A 106 0.42 -4.43 8.14
N LYS A 107 0.38 -5.76 7.98
CA LYS A 107 -0.85 -6.55 8.15
C LYS A 107 -1.45 -6.36 9.56
N ALA A 108 -0.62 -6.42 10.61
CA ALA A 108 -1.09 -6.20 11.97
C ALA A 108 -1.62 -4.77 12.17
N ARG A 109 -0.91 -3.76 11.65
CA ARG A 109 -1.33 -2.35 11.73
C ARG A 109 -2.65 -2.09 11.00
N ILE A 110 -2.82 -2.66 9.80
CA ILE A 110 -4.09 -2.62 9.05
C ILE A 110 -5.21 -3.26 9.88
N GLY A 111 -4.96 -4.46 10.40
CA GLY A 111 -5.90 -5.18 11.26
C GLY A 111 -6.33 -4.39 12.49
N ARG A 112 -5.39 -3.70 13.15
CA ARG A 112 -5.68 -2.82 14.29
C ARG A 112 -6.63 -1.69 13.91
N LYS A 113 -6.38 -1.02 12.78
CA LYS A 113 -7.24 0.06 12.27
C LYS A 113 -8.66 -0.42 11.96
N ILE A 114 -8.78 -1.61 11.35
CA ILE A 114 -10.08 -2.25 11.12
C ILE A 114 -10.83 -2.49 12.43
N LEU A 115 -10.14 -2.97 13.47
CA LEU A 115 -10.73 -3.25 14.79
C LEU A 115 -11.15 -1.98 15.54
N TRP A 116 -10.52 -0.84 15.27
CA TRP A 116 -10.88 0.46 15.86
C TRP A 116 -12.14 1.07 15.22
N GLY A 117 -12.46 0.70 13.97
CA GLY A 117 -13.74 1.00 13.34
C GLY A 117 -13.62 1.87 12.09
N GLN A 118 -14.77 2.33 11.61
CA GLN A 118 -14.91 2.94 10.27
C GLN A 118 -14.10 4.23 10.07
N GLU A 119 -13.94 5.06 11.11
CA GLU A 119 -13.13 6.27 11.02
C GLU A 119 -11.66 5.95 10.75
N ASP A 120 -11.11 4.95 11.45
CA ASP A 120 -9.73 4.49 11.25
C ASP A 120 -9.53 3.78 9.91
N VAL A 121 -10.57 3.13 9.39
CA VAL A 121 -10.59 2.56 8.03
C VAL A 121 -10.53 3.68 6.99
N ALA A 122 -11.29 4.77 7.16
CA ALA A 122 -11.20 5.91 6.24
C ALA A 122 -9.79 6.54 6.22
N ILE A 123 -9.14 6.63 7.38
CA ILE A 123 -7.75 7.08 7.48
C ILE A 123 -6.79 6.06 6.84
N LEU A 124 -7.03 4.77 7.02
CA LEU A 124 -6.27 3.70 6.37
C LEU A 124 -6.34 3.81 4.84
N ASP A 125 -7.53 4.05 4.28
CA ASP A 125 -7.72 4.22 2.84
C ASP A 125 -6.94 5.41 2.30
N GLN A 126 -6.89 6.53 3.05
CA GLN A 126 -6.07 7.67 2.67
C GLN A 126 -4.58 7.30 2.66
N PHE A 127 -4.08 6.59 3.68
CA PHE A 127 -2.70 6.11 3.68
C PHE A 127 -2.40 5.19 2.49
N LEU A 128 -3.34 4.33 2.11
CA LEU A 128 -3.18 3.44 0.97
C LEU A 128 -3.10 4.22 -0.34
N VAL A 129 -3.93 5.24 -0.53
CA VAL A 129 -3.85 6.13 -1.70
C VAL A 129 -2.48 6.82 -1.76
N ASP A 130 -2.02 7.41 -0.65
CA ASP A 130 -0.76 8.13 -0.60
C ASP A 130 0.44 7.19 -0.84
N ALA A 131 0.41 5.99 -0.26
CA ALA A 131 1.41 4.95 -0.47
C ALA A 131 1.51 4.53 -1.94
N ARG A 132 0.36 4.31 -2.58
CA ARG A 132 0.29 3.96 -4.00
C ARG A 132 0.82 5.07 -4.89
N ILE A 133 0.45 6.33 -4.64
CA ILE A 133 0.95 7.48 -5.39
C ILE A 133 2.47 7.59 -5.24
N GLN A 134 2.99 7.48 -4.02
CA GLN A 134 4.42 7.54 -3.76
C GLN A 134 5.17 6.43 -4.50
N HIS A 135 4.69 5.18 -4.42
CA HIS A 135 5.31 4.05 -5.12
C HIS A 135 5.29 4.26 -6.64
N LEU A 136 4.14 4.63 -7.20
CA LEU A 136 4.01 4.88 -8.65
C LEU A 136 4.92 5.99 -9.16
N GLN A 137 5.15 7.04 -8.37
CA GLN A 137 6.10 8.11 -8.69
C GLN A 137 7.55 7.64 -8.66
N SER A 138 7.87 6.63 -7.83
CA SER A 138 9.21 6.04 -7.77
C SER A 138 9.53 5.16 -9.00
N ILE A 139 8.50 4.65 -9.68
CA ILE A 139 8.65 3.82 -10.88
C ILE A 139 9.01 4.72 -12.08
N ALA A 140 10.31 4.95 -12.27
CA ALA A 140 10.81 5.68 -13.43
C ALA A 140 10.87 4.77 -14.69
N PRO A 141 10.20 5.12 -15.80
CA PRO A 141 10.22 4.30 -17.02
C PRO A 141 11.58 4.30 -17.73
N ASP A 142 12.38 5.34 -17.52
CA ASP A 142 13.58 5.70 -18.29
C ASP A 142 14.91 5.48 -17.55
N THR A 143 14.88 5.02 -16.31
CA THR A 143 16.10 4.60 -15.60
C THR A 143 16.33 3.10 -15.77
N GLU A 144 17.59 2.68 -15.87
CA GLU A 144 17.96 1.26 -15.78
C GLU A 144 17.53 0.62 -14.46
N LEU A 145 17.32 1.46 -13.43
CA LEU A 145 16.88 1.08 -12.09
C LEU A 145 15.37 1.19 -11.92
N ALA A 146 14.58 0.86 -12.95
CA ALA A 146 13.15 0.64 -12.75
C ALA A 146 12.98 -0.44 -11.68
N THR A 147 12.49 -0.06 -10.50
CA THR A 147 12.20 -0.96 -9.39
C THR A 147 10.91 -1.71 -9.71
N TYR A 148 11.03 -2.81 -10.44
CA TYR A 148 9.96 -3.81 -10.58
C TYR A 148 9.93 -4.73 -9.33
N THR A 149 9.95 -4.11 -8.15
CA THR A 149 10.11 -4.79 -6.86
C THR A 149 8.92 -5.72 -6.62
N PHE A 150 7.70 -5.26 -6.84
CA PHE A 150 6.51 -6.10 -6.63
C PHE A 150 6.43 -7.20 -7.68
N TYR A 151 6.78 -6.93 -8.93
CA TYR A 151 6.92 -7.99 -9.94
C TYR A 151 7.92 -9.07 -9.50
N LEU A 152 9.10 -8.69 -8.99
CA LEU A 152 10.12 -9.64 -8.53
C LEU A 152 9.70 -10.45 -7.31
N GLU A 153 8.90 -9.85 -6.42
CA GLU A 153 8.32 -10.53 -5.25
C GLU A 153 7.09 -11.39 -5.62
N SER A 154 6.49 -11.13 -6.79
CA SER A 154 5.29 -11.83 -7.23
C SER A 154 5.59 -13.24 -7.76
N ARG A 155 4.51 -13.97 -8.10
CA ARG A 155 4.59 -15.25 -8.81
C ARG A 155 4.82 -15.11 -10.32
N TYR A 156 4.75 -13.90 -10.87
CA TYR A 156 4.83 -13.69 -12.31
C TYR A 156 6.28 -13.82 -12.78
N THR A 157 6.47 -14.64 -13.80
CA THR A 157 7.76 -14.99 -14.38
C THR A 157 8.11 -14.11 -15.57
N TYR A 158 9.32 -14.26 -16.11
CA TYR A 158 9.70 -13.61 -17.37
C TYR A 158 8.80 -14.06 -18.53
N ASN A 159 8.46 -15.34 -18.59
CA ASN A 159 7.58 -15.89 -19.62
C ASN A 159 6.15 -15.34 -19.50
N ASP A 160 5.69 -14.98 -18.29
CA ASP A 160 4.42 -14.26 -18.09
C ASP A 160 4.51 -12.88 -18.73
N ALA A 161 5.59 -12.15 -18.44
CA ALA A 161 5.82 -10.83 -19.01
C ALA A 161 5.95 -10.86 -20.54
N GLU A 162 6.59 -11.89 -21.13
CA GLU A 162 6.66 -12.04 -22.59
C GLU A 162 5.29 -12.30 -23.22
N ALA A 163 4.48 -13.16 -22.62
CA ALA A 163 3.13 -13.45 -23.09
C ALA A 163 2.24 -12.19 -22.99
N LEU A 164 2.29 -11.52 -21.84
CA LEU A 164 1.57 -10.29 -21.59
C LEU A 164 2.01 -9.15 -22.48
N ALA A 165 3.31 -9.01 -22.78
CA ALA A 165 3.78 -7.98 -23.69
C ALA A 165 3.17 -8.12 -25.09
N LYS A 166 3.10 -9.35 -25.61
CA LYS A 166 2.44 -9.65 -26.88
C LYS A 166 0.93 -9.37 -26.81
N PHE A 167 0.28 -9.78 -25.71
CA PHE A 167 -1.16 -9.62 -25.52
C PHE A 167 -1.57 -8.14 -25.38
N TRP A 168 -0.82 -7.35 -24.62
CA TRP A 168 -1.10 -5.93 -24.37
C TRP A 168 -0.56 -4.99 -25.46
N GLY A 169 0.24 -5.50 -26.40
CA GLY A 169 0.90 -4.68 -27.43
C GLY A 169 2.04 -3.82 -26.88
N ASP A 170 2.67 -4.24 -25.80
CA ASP A 170 3.85 -3.57 -25.24
C ASP A 170 5.09 -3.82 -26.10
N ALA A 171 5.98 -2.83 -26.18
CA ALA A 171 7.18 -2.90 -27.03
C ALA A 171 8.18 -3.97 -26.58
N SER A 172 8.17 -4.33 -25.30
CA SER A 172 9.08 -5.31 -24.73
C SER A 172 8.50 -6.01 -23.48
N PRO A 173 9.04 -7.17 -23.09
CA PRO A 173 8.71 -7.80 -21.81
C PRO A 173 9.00 -6.88 -20.61
N ARG A 174 9.95 -5.94 -20.72
CA ARG A 174 10.21 -4.96 -19.66
C ARG A 174 9.00 -4.04 -19.43
N ASP A 175 8.35 -3.60 -20.49
CA ASP A 175 7.18 -2.73 -20.40
C ASP A 175 5.98 -3.47 -19.78
N ALA A 176 5.81 -4.76 -20.10
CA ALA A 176 4.83 -5.61 -19.44
C ALA A 176 5.13 -5.79 -17.94
N LYS A 177 6.39 -5.96 -17.53
CA LYS A 177 6.78 -5.98 -16.10
C LYS A 177 6.41 -4.69 -15.39
N LEU A 178 6.61 -3.54 -16.02
CA LEU A 178 6.18 -2.25 -15.47
C LEU A 178 4.66 -2.16 -15.33
N ARG A 179 3.92 -2.70 -16.29
CA ARG A 179 2.47 -2.76 -16.20
C ARG A 179 2.00 -3.70 -15.10
N ILE A 180 2.66 -4.85 -14.91
CA ILE A 180 2.45 -5.75 -13.78
C ILE A 180 2.71 -5.03 -12.45
N GLU A 181 3.87 -4.39 -12.30
CA GLU A 181 4.25 -3.62 -11.12
C GLU A 181 3.15 -2.62 -10.72
N ARG A 182 2.65 -1.85 -11.69
CA ARG A 182 1.58 -0.88 -11.47
C ARG A 182 0.28 -1.53 -11.04
N ASN A 183 -0.11 -2.64 -11.65
CA ASN A 183 -1.33 -3.36 -11.25
C ASN A 183 -1.21 -3.93 -9.84
N LEU A 184 -0.06 -4.51 -9.49
CA LEU A 184 0.20 -4.99 -8.12
C LEU A 184 0.14 -3.83 -7.11
N THR A 185 0.76 -2.70 -7.44
CA THR A 185 0.71 -1.49 -6.59
C THR A 185 -0.72 -1.04 -6.33
N LEU A 186 -1.57 -1.11 -7.35
CA LEU A 186 -2.98 -0.70 -7.27
C LEU A 186 -3.89 -1.75 -6.61
N GLY A 187 -3.36 -2.90 -6.18
CA GLY A 187 -4.16 -3.99 -5.61
C GLY A 187 -5.01 -4.72 -6.64
N ASN A 188 -4.55 -4.78 -7.90
CA ASN A 188 -5.28 -5.38 -9.02
C ASN A 188 -4.57 -6.61 -9.64
N PRO A 189 -4.14 -7.63 -8.84
CA PRO A 189 -3.51 -8.82 -9.40
C PRO A 189 -4.44 -9.59 -10.36
N GLU A 190 -5.75 -9.51 -10.16
CA GLU A 190 -6.76 -10.16 -10.99
C GLU A 190 -6.78 -9.67 -12.45
N ILE A 191 -6.41 -8.41 -12.69
CA ILE A 191 -6.27 -7.87 -14.05
C ILE A 191 -5.13 -8.56 -14.79
N ILE A 192 -4.04 -8.87 -14.08
CA ILE A 192 -2.88 -9.56 -14.65
C ILE A 192 -3.23 -11.03 -14.91
N ASP A 193 -3.89 -11.69 -13.96
CA ASP A 193 -4.31 -13.09 -14.09
C ASP A 193 -5.25 -13.29 -15.27
N ALA A 194 -6.29 -12.45 -15.39
CA ALA A 194 -7.22 -12.51 -16.51
C ALA A 194 -6.51 -12.27 -17.86
N ALA A 195 -5.54 -11.35 -17.90
CA ALA A 195 -4.74 -11.13 -19.09
C ALA A 195 -3.84 -12.32 -19.45
N LEU A 196 -3.29 -13.02 -18.45
CA LEU A 196 -2.48 -14.23 -18.67
C LEU A 196 -3.30 -15.39 -19.20
N ASP A 197 -4.52 -15.59 -18.67
CA ASP A 197 -5.44 -16.62 -19.14
C ASP A 197 -5.78 -16.42 -20.63
N MET A 198 -5.92 -15.16 -21.07
CA MET A 198 -6.13 -14.83 -22.48
C MET A 198 -4.85 -14.91 -23.33
N ALA A 199 -3.70 -14.59 -22.76
CA ALA A 199 -2.41 -14.60 -23.46
C ALA A 199 -1.85 -16.03 -23.69
N ARG A 200 -2.34 -17.02 -22.93
CA ARG A 200 -1.89 -18.42 -22.95
C ARG A 200 -3.05 -19.39 -23.20
N PRO A 201 -3.61 -19.41 -24.42
CA PRO A 201 -4.69 -20.32 -24.77
C PRO A 201 -4.27 -21.80 -24.75
#